data_AF-A0AAN6X9N4-F1
#
_entry.id   AF-A0AAN6X9N4-F1
#
_cell.length_a   1.000
_cell.length_b   1.000
_cell.length_c   1.000
_cell.angle_alpha   90.00
_cell.angle_beta   90.00
_cell.angle_gamma   90.00
#
_symmetry.space_group_name_H-M   'P 1'
#
loop_
_entity.id
_entity.type
_entity.pdbx_description
1 polymer ?
#
loop_
_entity_poly.entity_id
_entity_poly.type
_entity_poly.pdbx_seq_one_letter_code
_entity_poly.pdbx_strand_id
1 'polypeptide(L)'
;MDGMNHFKPFTKLPARGSELHDQTSSPYEGTTIYPHLILRNHTRLTHSLAPKTNKMATQKTPSADPPTSKPAFIPLEANPELMTSLLHTLGLSPALSVHDVFSLTDPEMLSFIPRPALALLLVFPVSAAYESHRLAEDSLVPDYTGKGPDEPVIWFQQTIRNACGLMGLLHAAANGPARDFVTEGSDLDRIIKEAIPLDTEGRARLLEQEQSLARAHRDAAEKGDTVAPGAEDDVDLHYVCFVKGMDGGLWEMDGRRKGPIRRGDLGGDEDVL
;
A
#
# COMPACT_ATOMS: atom_id res chain seq x y z
N MET A 1 17.53 -75.15 27.77
CA MET A 1 17.03 -74.07 28.65
C MET A 1 16.87 -72.84 27.76
N ASP A 2 15.98 -72.92 26.76
CA ASP A 2 14.54 -72.57 26.85
C ASP A 2 14.37 -71.07 27.11
N GLY A 3 13.72 -70.27 26.28
CA GLY A 3 13.00 -70.51 25.03
C GLY A 3 12.31 -69.19 24.64
N MET A 4 12.54 -68.73 23.42
CA MET A 4 11.70 -67.74 22.74
C MET A 4 10.45 -68.45 22.21
N ASN A 5 9.27 -67.87 22.42
CA ASN A 5 8.16 -67.79 21.46
C ASN A 5 6.87 -67.37 22.17
N HIS A 6 6.22 -66.30 21.68
CA HIS A 6 4.76 -66.33 21.49
C HIS A 6 4.35 -65.41 20.33
N PHE A 7 3.89 -66.08 19.27
CA PHE A 7 3.05 -65.58 18.18
C PHE A 7 1.62 -65.39 18.68
N LYS A 8 0.86 -64.43 18.11
CA LYS A 8 -0.32 -64.69 17.24
C LYS A 8 -0.97 -63.38 16.71
N PRO A 9 -1.78 -63.46 15.62
CA PRO A 9 -1.99 -62.38 14.64
C PRO A 9 -3.48 -62.02 14.36
N PHE A 10 -3.69 -61.11 13.39
CA PHE A 10 -4.89 -60.81 12.59
C PHE A 10 -6.13 -60.14 13.23
N THR A 11 -6.59 -59.03 12.63
CA THR A 11 -7.83 -58.97 11.81
C THR A 11 -7.99 -57.64 11.06
N LYS A 12 -8.61 -57.71 9.88
CA LYS A 12 -8.99 -56.63 8.94
C LYS A 12 -10.46 -56.23 9.15
N LEU A 13 -10.76 -54.92 9.04
CA LEU A 13 -11.95 -54.23 8.44
C LEU A 13 -13.38 -54.58 8.92
N PRO A 14 -14.33 -53.59 8.99
CA PRO A 14 -14.90 -52.99 7.77
C PRO A 14 -15.21 -51.48 7.81
N ALA A 15 -15.52 -50.98 6.61
CA ALA A 15 -16.02 -49.64 6.30
C ALA A 15 -17.55 -49.53 6.37
N ARG A 16 -18.03 -48.29 6.59
CA ARG A 16 -19.35 -47.63 6.36
C ARG A 16 -19.57 -46.68 7.56
N GLY A 17 -19.80 -45.38 7.45
CA GLY A 17 -20.43 -44.57 6.41
C GLY A 17 -21.59 -43.84 7.08
N SER A 18 -21.47 -42.52 7.30
CA SER A 18 -22.62 -41.62 7.49
C SER A 18 -22.16 -40.18 7.33
N GLU A 19 -22.84 -39.50 6.41
CA GLU A 19 -22.76 -38.07 6.11
C GLU A 19 -23.01 -37.22 7.35
N LEU A 20 -22.29 -36.10 7.45
CA LEU A 20 -22.79 -34.86 8.03
C LEU A 20 -22.09 -33.72 7.28
N HIS A 21 -22.88 -33.05 6.44
CA HIS A 21 -22.60 -31.71 5.97
C HIS A 21 -22.34 -30.80 7.16
N ASP A 22 -21.20 -30.13 7.18
CA ASP A 22 -21.11 -28.82 7.81
C ASP A 22 -20.51 -27.83 6.82
N GLN A 23 -21.35 -26.89 6.42
CA GLN A 23 -21.04 -25.76 5.58
C GLN A 23 -20.46 -24.67 6.46
N THR A 24 -19.14 -24.57 6.56
CA THR A 24 -18.50 -23.31 6.98
C THR A 24 -18.02 -22.60 5.72
N SER A 25 -18.96 -21.94 5.05
CA SER A 25 -18.67 -20.96 4.01
C SER A 25 -17.87 -19.80 4.61
N SER A 26 -16.63 -19.65 4.16
CA SER A 26 -15.81 -18.46 4.35
C SER A 26 -16.57 -17.22 3.83
N PRO A 27 -16.63 -16.11 4.57
CA PRO A 27 -17.36 -14.92 4.12
C PRO A 27 -16.59 -14.03 3.14
N TYR A 28 -15.42 -14.47 2.64
CA TYR A 28 -14.61 -13.68 1.72
C TYR A 28 -14.82 -14.11 0.28
N GLU A 29 -16.01 -13.80 -0.24
CA GLU A 29 -16.30 -13.86 -1.67
C GLU A 29 -16.78 -12.46 -2.12
N GLY A 30 -15.98 -11.79 -2.94
CA GLY A 30 -16.49 -10.70 -3.79
C GLY A 30 -16.17 -9.26 -3.39
N THR A 31 -14.99 -8.95 -2.82
CA THR A 31 -14.50 -7.57 -2.90
C THR A 31 -13.66 -7.43 -4.16
N THR A 32 -14.16 -6.69 -5.15
CA THR A 32 -13.39 -6.29 -6.32
C THR A 32 -12.18 -5.48 -5.86
N ILE A 33 -11.00 -6.09 -5.93
CA ILE A 33 -9.72 -5.44 -5.69
C ILE A 33 -9.30 -4.80 -7.02
N TYR A 34 -9.04 -3.49 -7.01
CA TYR A 34 -8.56 -2.73 -8.16
C TYR A 34 -7.01 -2.79 -8.20
N PRO A 35 -6.37 -2.65 -9.38
CA PRO A 35 -4.99 -3.06 -9.61
C PRO A 35 -4.02 -2.42 -8.60
N HIS A 36 -3.20 -3.27 -7.97
CA HIS A 36 -2.12 -2.82 -7.10
C HIS A 36 -0.97 -2.33 -7.96
N LEU A 37 -0.15 -1.47 -7.40
CA LEU A 37 0.80 -0.70 -8.18
C LEU A 37 2.20 -0.78 -7.54
N ILE A 38 3.22 -1.22 -8.29
CA ILE A 38 4.58 -1.52 -7.79
C ILE A 38 5.66 -0.75 -8.53
N LEU A 39 6.66 -0.25 -7.83
CA LEU A 39 7.83 0.43 -8.40
C LEU A 39 8.98 -0.53 -8.86
N ARG A 40 9.35 -0.64 -10.16
CA ARG A 40 10.60 -1.25 -10.74
C ARG A 40 10.94 -0.85 -12.21
N ASN A 41 11.79 -1.61 -12.92
CA ASN A 41 12.54 -1.29 -14.15
C ASN A 41 11.93 -2.03 -15.38
N HIS A 42 11.92 -1.41 -16.58
CA HIS A 42 11.00 -1.75 -17.69
C HIS A 42 11.50 -2.69 -18.80
N THR A 43 10.58 -3.53 -19.32
CA THR A 43 10.26 -3.69 -20.78
C THR A 43 8.78 -4.06 -20.98
N ARG A 44 8.16 -3.50 -22.04
CA ARG A 44 6.71 -3.37 -22.39
C ARG A 44 5.89 -4.66 -22.58
N LEU A 45 4.56 -4.56 -22.40
CA LEU A 45 3.49 -4.72 -23.43
C LEU A 45 2.08 -4.38 -22.86
N THR A 46 1.15 -3.99 -23.75
CA THR A 46 -0.15 -3.32 -23.49
C THR A 46 -1.36 -4.28 -23.51
N HIS A 47 -2.48 -3.96 -22.80
CA HIS A 47 -3.86 -3.87 -23.32
C HIS A 47 -4.95 -3.56 -22.26
N SER A 48 -6.02 -2.89 -22.73
CA SER A 48 -7.14 -2.19 -22.04
C SER A 48 -8.36 -3.07 -21.73
N LEU A 49 -9.20 -2.71 -20.73
CA LEU A 49 -10.66 -2.99 -20.66
C LEU A 49 -11.43 -2.06 -19.67
N ALA A 50 -12.71 -1.76 -19.97
CA ALA A 50 -13.59 -0.72 -19.38
C ALA A 50 -14.55 -1.19 -18.24
N PRO A 51 -15.15 -0.28 -17.42
CA PRO A 51 -15.87 -0.65 -16.18
C PRO A 51 -17.40 -0.79 -16.32
N LYS A 52 -18.02 -1.47 -15.33
CA LYS A 52 -19.49 -1.46 -15.07
C LYS A 52 -19.76 -1.06 -13.62
N THR A 53 -20.74 -0.19 -13.41
CA THR A 53 -21.15 0.38 -12.11
C THR A 53 -22.36 -0.35 -11.52
N ASN A 54 -22.43 -0.40 -10.18
CA ASN A 54 -23.70 -0.51 -9.46
C ASN A 54 -23.60 0.24 -8.11
N LYS A 55 -24.60 1.08 -7.80
CA LYS A 55 -24.65 1.94 -6.60
C LYS A 55 -25.45 1.27 -5.48
N MET A 56 -24.98 1.37 -4.23
CA MET A 56 -25.81 1.26 -3.03
C MET A 56 -25.45 2.36 -2.01
N ALA A 57 -26.46 2.77 -1.24
CA ALA A 57 -26.56 4.03 -0.51
C ALA A 57 -25.62 4.16 0.71
N THR A 58 -25.11 5.37 0.90
CA THR A 58 -24.15 5.78 1.93
C THR A 58 -24.82 6.09 3.27
N GLN A 59 -24.39 5.41 4.34
CA GLN A 59 -24.50 5.91 5.70
C GLN A 59 -23.25 6.73 6.01
N LYS A 60 -23.42 8.00 6.41
CA LYS A 60 -22.35 8.96 6.65
C LYS A 60 -21.54 8.56 7.90
N THR A 61 -20.43 7.88 7.68
CA THR A 61 -19.35 7.68 8.66
C THR A 61 -18.69 9.04 8.95
N PRO A 62 -18.12 9.29 10.14
CA PRO A 62 -17.34 10.50 10.39
C PRO A 62 -16.23 10.59 9.34
N SER A 63 -16.17 11.69 8.58
CA SER A 63 -15.17 11.83 7.53
C SER A 63 -13.78 11.82 8.18
N ALA A 64 -12.94 10.93 7.70
CA ALA A 64 -11.54 10.86 8.06
C ALA A 64 -10.68 11.83 7.24
N ASP A 65 -11.33 12.74 6.51
CA ASP A 65 -10.65 13.80 5.79
C ASP A 65 -10.03 14.81 6.76
N PRO A 66 -8.90 15.41 6.39
CA PRO A 66 -8.35 16.55 7.11
C PRO A 66 -9.35 17.71 7.22
N PRO A 67 -9.20 18.60 8.23
CA PRO A 67 -10.03 19.79 8.36
C PRO A 67 -9.99 20.67 7.10
N THR A 68 -11.08 21.38 6.78
CA THR A 68 -11.20 22.24 5.59
C THR A 68 -10.22 23.43 5.55
N SER A 69 -9.49 23.70 6.63
CA SER A 69 -8.40 24.68 6.65
C SER A 69 -7.10 24.17 6.04
N LYS A 70 -7.02 22.88 5.74
CA LYS A 70 -5.87 22.23 5.12
C LYS A 70 -6.00 22.19 3.60
N PRO A 71 -4.89 22.06 2.85
CA PRO A 71 -4.95 21.97 1.40
C PRO A 71 -5.72 20.72 0.94
N ALA A 72 -6.34 20.81 -0.23
CA ALA A 72 -6.98 19.69 -0.91
C ALA A 72 -6.39 19.53 -2.31
N PHE A 73 -6.08 18.31 -2.68
CA PHE A 73 -5.52 17.95 -3.98
C PHE A 73 -6.54 17.22 -4.85
N ILE A 74 -6.31 17.21 -6.16
CA ILE A 74 -7.08 16.36 -7.07
C ILE A 74 -6.69 14.90 -6.79
N PRO A 75 -7.63 13.99 -6.51
CA PRO A 75 -7.34 12.57 -6.32
C PRO A 75 -6.51 11.98 -7.46
N LEU A 76 -5.46 11.24 -7.13
CA LEU A 76 -4.58 10.62 -8.12
C LEU A 76 -5.22 9.34 -8.68
N GLU A 77 -5.32 9.25 -10.01
CA GLU A 77 -5.74 8.03 -10.69
C GLU A 77 -4.74 6.90 -10.45
N ALA A 78 -5.24 5.68 -10.24
CA ALA A 78 -4.42 4.47 -10.11
C ALA A 78 -3.84 4.05 -11.46
N ASN A 79 -2.91 4.85 -11.96
CA ASN A 79 -2.36 4.76 -13.31
C ASN A 79 -0.83 4.71 -13.25
N PRO A 80 -0.20 3.57 -13.59
CA PRO A 80 1.24 3.39 -13.46
C PRO A 80 2.08 4.41 -14.22
N GLU A 81 1.71 4.77 -15.45
CA GLU A 81 2.47 5.76 -16.23
C GLU A 81 2.43 7.14 -15.58
N LEU A 82 1.25 7.55 -15.10
CA LEU A 82 1.05 8.83 -14.41
C LEU A 82 1.88 8.89 -13.12
N MET A 83 1.78 7.86 -12.28
CA MET A 83 2.53 7.80 -11.02
C MET A 83 4.04 7.73 -11.24
N THR A 84 4.48 7.05 -12.32
CA THR A 84 5.89 7.00 -12.72
C THR A 84 6.39 8.39 -13.08
N SER A 85 5.65 9.07 -13.95
CA SER A 85 5.97 10.41 -14.40
C SER A 85 6.05 11.40 -13.24
N LEU A 86 5.13 11.30 -12.28
CA LEU A 86 5.14 12.10 -11.05
C LEU A 86 6.42 11.87 -10.24
N LEU A 87 6.77 10.62 -9.96
CA LEU A 87 7.98 10.29 -9.19
C LEU A 87 9.26 10.72 -9.92
N HIS A 88 9.34 10.55 -11.23
CA HIS A 88 10.47 11.03 -12.03
C HIS A 88 10.58 12.55 -12.01
N THR A 89 9.46 13.26 -12.09
CA THR A 89 9.41 14.72 -11.98
C THR A 89 9.95 15.19 -10.62
N LEU A 90 9.65 14.48 -9.55
CA LEU A 90 10.16 14.77 -8.21
C LEU A 90 11.62 14.38 -8.00
N GLY A 91 12.20 13.56 -8.89
CA GLY A 91 13.62 13.21 -8.89
C GLY A 91 13.96 11.76 -8.58
N LEU A 92 12.97 10.86 -8.57
CA LEU A 92 13.25 9.43 -8.56
C LEU A 92 13.91 9.01 -9.89
N SER A 93 14.95 8.18 -9.81
CA SER A 93 15.66 7.67 -10.99
C SER A 93 14.72 6.91 -11.94
N PRO A 94 14.88 7.10 -13.28
CA PRO A 94 14.21 6.28 -14.29
C PRO A 94 14.51 4.78 -14.25
N ALA A 95 15.46 4.35 -13.41
CA ALA A 95 15.69 2.93 -13.12
C ALA A 95 14.50 2.26 -12.39
N LEU A 96 13.61 3.06 -11.83
CA LEU A 96 12.39 2.64 -11.14
C LEU A 96 11.17 3.29 -11.80
N SER A 97 10.06 2.59 -11.87
CA SER A 97 8.79 3.00 -12.49
C SER A 97 7.66 2.16 -11.94
N VAL A 98 6.43 2.62 -12.02
CA VAL A 98 5.32 1.90 -11.42
C VAL A 98 4.66 0.90 -12.40
N HIS A 99 4.19 -0.25 -11.92
CA HIS A 99 3.64 -1.39 -12.70
C HIS A 99 2.37 -1.93 -12.05
N ASP A 100 1.38 -2.27 -12.87
CA ASP A 100 0.16 -2.93 -12.41
C ASP A 100 0.43 -4.35 -11.87
N VAL A 101 -0.39 -4.74 -10.90
CA VAL A 101 -0.46 -6.07 -10.30
C VAL A 101 -1.84 -6.64 -10.58
N PHE A 102 -1.89 -7.63 -11.45
CA PHE A 102 -3.13 -8.29 -11.83
C PHE A 102 -3.61 -9.32 -10.80
N SER A 103 -2.71 -9.84 -9.96
CA SER A 103 -3.03 -10.77 -8.88
C SER A 103 -1.94 -10.77 -7.80
N LEU A 104 -2.34 -10.97 -6.55
CA LEU A 104 -1.42 -11.16 -5.41
C LEU A 104 -1.12 -12.64 -5.10
N THR A 105 -1.85 -13.56 -5.72
CA THR A 105 -1.79 -14.99 -5.35
C THR A 105 -1.51 -15.90 -6.53
N ASP A 106 -1.68 -15.41 -7.76
CA ASP A 106 -1.40 -16.18 -8.98
C ASP A 106 0.07 -15.99 -9.39
N PRO A 107 0.92 -17.04 -9.31
CA PRO A 107 2.33 -16.94 -9.65
C PRO A 107 2.60 -16.56 -11.10
N GLU A 108 1.73 -16.97 -12.04
CA GLU A 108 1.91 -16.61 -13.45
C GLU A 108 1.69 -15.12 -13.66
N MET A 109 0.67 -14.55 -13.02
CA MET A 109 0.40 -13.11 -13.08
C MET A 109 1.47 -12.30 -12.35
N LEU A 110 1.98 -12.80 -11.22
CA LEU A 110 3.10 -12.19 -10.51
C LEU A 110 4.40 -12.25 -11.31
N SER A 111 4.60 -13.24 -12.18
CA SER A 111 5.82 -13.39 -12.97
C SER A 111 6.03 -12.26 -14.00
N PHE A 112 4.95 -11.57 -14.40
CA PHE A 112 5.04 -10.40 -15.27
C PHE A 112 5.63 -9.19 -14.56
N ILE A 113 5.65 -9.20 -13.24
CA ILE A 113 6.20 -8.16 -12.41
C ILE A 113 7.72 -8.36 -12.36
N PRO A 114 8.49 -7.43 -12.92
CA PRO A 114 8.97 -6.49 -11.96
C PRO A 114 9.78 -7.02 -10.66
N ARG A 115 10.80 -7.94 -10.63
CA ARG A 115 11.66 -8.23 -9.42
C ARG A 115 13.10 -7.62 -9.28
N PRO A 116 13.52 -7.07 -8.13
CA PRO A 116 12.76 -6.99 -6.88
C PRO A 116 11.72 -5.88 -6.91
N ALA A 117 10.59 -6.11 -6.27
CA ALA A 117 9.59 -5.10 -5.98
C ALA A 117 9.98 -4.33 -4.71
N LEU A 118 10.15 -3.02 -4.81
CA LEU A 118 10.68 -2.23 -3.69
C LEU A 118 9.60 -1.67 -2.77
N ALA A 119 8.39 -1.49 -3.31
CA ALA A 119 7.21 -1.02 -2.59
C ALA A 119 5.94 -1.54 -3.29
N LEU A 120 4.88 -1.75 -2.52
CA LEU A 120 3.55 -2.12 -3.01
C LEU A 120 2.54 -1.06 -2.60
N LEU A 121 1.88 -0.44 -3.57
CA LEU A 121 0.74 0.45 -3.32
C LEU A 121 -0.54 -0.34 -3.55
N LEU A 122 -1.41 -0.33 -2.55
CA LEU A 122 -2.73 -0.94 -2.58
C LEU A 122 -3.78 0.17 -2.56
N VAL A 123 -4.67 0.18 -3.55
CA VAL A 123 -5.83 1.07 -3.59
C VAL A 123 -7.11 0.26 -3.42
N PHE A 124 -8.01 0.71 -2.54
CA PHE A 124 -9.25 -0.01 -2.24
C PHE A 124 -10.36 0.93 -1.79
N PRO A 125 -11.64 0.53 -1.97
CA PRO A 125 -12.76 1.28 -1.44
C PRO A 125 -12.78 1.22 0.09
N VAL A 126 -12.87 2.38 0.72
CA VAL A 126 -13.04 2.54 2.16
C VAL A 126 -14.45 2.06 2.53
N SER A 127 -14.52 0.89 3.17
CA SER A 127 -15.76 0.36 3.71
C SER A 127 -15.91 0.68 5.20
N ALA A 128 -17.14 0.67 5.70
CA ALA A 128 -17.39 0.81 7.15
C ALA A 128 -16.70 -0.29 7.97
N ALA A 129 -16.57 -1.50 7.41
CA ALA A 129 -15.85 -2.60 8.04
C ALA A 129 -14.34 -2.29 8.15
N TYR A 130 -13.74 -1.77 7.08
CA TYR A 130 -12.34 -1.31 7.08
C TYR A 130 -12.12 -0.21 8.12
N GLU A 131 -12.95 0.84 8.12
CA GLU A 131 -12.81 1.94 9.09
C GLU A 131 -12.94 1.46 10.54
N SER A 132 -13.89 0.57 10.80
CA SER A 132 -14.07 0.01 12.15
C SER A 132 -12.84 -0.79 12.59
N HIS A 133 -12.27 -1.60 11.69
CA HIS A 133 -11.07 -2.37 11.97
C HIS A 133 -9.84 -1.47 12.20
N ARG A 134 -9.64 -0.48 11.33
CA ARG A 134 -8.56 0.51 11.43
C ARG A 134 -8.62 1.27 12.75
N LEU A 135 -9.80 1.79 13.12
CA LEU A 135 -9.99 2.52 14.38
C LEU A 135 -9.76 1.62 15.61
N ALA A 136 -10.18 0.36 15.55
CA ALA A 136 -9.93 -0.60 16.62
C ALA A 136 -8.43 -0.87 16.79
N GLU A 137 -7.70 -1.11 15.69
CA GLU A 137 -6.25 -1.31 15.71
C GLU A 137 -5.51 -0.05 16.21
N ASP A 138 -5.85 1.12 15.68
CA ASP A 138 -5.25 2.40 16.06
C ASP A 138 -5.55 2.78 17.52
N SER A 139 -6.64 2.29 18.12
CA SER A 139 -6.97 2.56 19.53
C SER A 139 -6.00 1.91 20.53
N LEU A 140 -5.30 0.86 20.09
CA LEU A 140 -4.40 0.07 20.93
C LEU A 140 -2.97 0.60 20.95
N VAL A 141 -2.66 1.58 20.09
CA VAL A 141 -1.31 2.11 19.91
C VAL A 141 -1.25 3.63 20.16
N PRO A 142 -0.15 4.14 20.75
CA PRO A 142 0.07 5.57 20.86
C PRO A 142 0.40 6.18 19.49
N ASP A 143 0.30 7.50 19.40
CA ASP A 143 0.75 8.23 18.21
C ASP A 143 2.24 8.02 17.97
N TYR A 144 2.61 7.89 16.70
CA TYR A 144 3.99 7.73 16.29
C TYR A 144 4.78 9.01 16.55
N THR A 145 5.90 8.85 17.25
CA THR A 145 6.79 9.93 17.66
C THR A 145 8.22 9.75 17.16
N GLY A 146 8.43 8.79 16.24
CA GLY A 146 9.71 8.57 15.60
C GLY A 146 10.19 9.81 14.85
N LYS A 147 11.50 10.06 14.95
CA LYS A 147 12.23 11.06 14.19
C LYS A 147 13.72 10.72 14.20
N GLY A 148 14.47 11.23 13.22
CA GLY A 148 15.91 11.09 13.14
C GLY A 148 16.38 9.98 12.20
N PRO A 149 17.69 9.88 11.98
CA PRO A 149 18.26 8.99 10.96
C PRO A 149 18.14 7.50 11.30
N ASP A 150 17.87 7.16 12.57
CA ASP A 150 17.84 5.78 13.07
C ASP A 150 16.44 5.15 12.99
N GLU A 151 15.43 5.86 12.49
CA GLU A 151 14.10 5.29 12.26
C GLU A 151 14.16 4.17 11.20
N PRO A 152 13.44 3.06 11.40
CA PRO A 152 13.38 1.99 10.41
C PRO A 152 12.68 2.44 9.11
N VAL A 153 11.78 3.41 9.22
CA VAL A 153 11.01 4.02 8.12
C VAL A 153 10.73 5.49 8.39
N ILE A 154 10.69 6.30 7.33
CA ILE A 154 10.17 7.67 7.34
C ILE A 154 8.67 7.60 7.02
N TRP A 155 7.84 7.92 8.01
CA TRP A 155 6.39 7.98 7.85
C TRP A 155 5.90 9.42 7.82
N PHE A 156 5.06 9.71 6.83
CA PHE A 156 4.35 10.97 6.64
C PHE A 156 2.87 10.81 7.00
N GLN A 157 2.39 11.60 7.95
CA GLN A 157 0.95 11.72 8.23
C GLN A 157 0.27 12.50 7.10
N GLN A 158 -0.91 12.05 6.69
CA GLN A 158 -1.71 12.73 5.68
C GLN A 158 -2.58 13.79 6.33
N THR A 159 -2.28 15.04 6.01
CA THR A 159 -3.10 16.21 6.40
C THR A 159 -3.61 16.98 5.18
N ILE A 160 -3.23 16.59 3.97
CA ILE A 160 -3.73 17.12 2.71
C ILE A 160 -4.89 16.24 2.25
N ARG A 161 -6.07 16.85 2.05
CA ARG A 161 -7.25 16.12 1.57
C ARG A 161 -7.00 15.55 0.18
N ASN A 162 -7.45 14.33 -0.07
CA ASN A 162 -7.31 13.64 -1.37
C ASN A 162 -5.86 13.40 -1.84
N ALA A 163 -4.87 13.51 -0.95
CA ALA A 163 -3.45 13.28 -1.29
C ALA A 163 -2.98 11.82 -1.07
N CYS A 164 -3.83 10.88 -0.69
CA CYS A 164 -3.42 9.52 -0.28
C CYS A 164 -2.55 8.80 -1.33
N GLY A 165 -2.84 8.96 -2.63
CA GLY A 165 -1.99 8.42 -3.71
C GLY A 165 -0.57 9.00 -3.69
N LEU A 166 -0.44 10.32 -3.53
CA LEU A 166 0.85 10.98 -3.37
C LEU A 166 1.57 10.55 -2.09
N MET A 167 0.85 10.43 -0.98
CA MET A 167 1.41 9.95 0.29
C MET A 167 2.01 8.55 0.13
N GLY A 168 1.28 7.64 -0.54
CA GLY A 168 1.78 6.30 -0.85
C GLY A 168 3.05 6.32 -1.71
N LEU A 169 3.14 7.21 -2.70
CA LEU A 169 4.33 7.36 -3.54
C LEU A 169 5.52 7.92 -2.76
N LEU A 170 5.30 8.89 -1.86
CA LEU A 170 6.34 9.42 -0.99
C LEU A 170 6.81 8.36 0.00
N HIS A 171 5.90 7.58 0.61
CA HIS A 171 6.28 6.46 1.47
C HIS A 171 7.09 5.42 0.70
N ALA A 172 6.71 5.09 -0.53
CA ALA A 172 7.45 4.15 -1.38
C ALA A 172 8.87 4.64 -1.68
N ALA A 173 9.03 5.90 -2.10
CA ALA A 173 10.30 6.42 -2.56
C ALA A 173 11.25 6.85 -1.44
N ALA A 174 10.72 7.22 -0.26
CA ALA A 174 11.52 7.65 0.89
C ALA A 174 12.06 6.49 1.74
N ASN A 175 11.66 5.25 1.47
CA ASN A 175 11.94 4.10 2.32
C ASN A 175 12.57 2.94 1.55
N GLY A 176 13.19 2.03 2.31
CA GLY A 176 13.81 0.82 1.78
C GLY A 176 14.84 1.10 0.67
N PRO A 177 15.11 0.10 -0.19
CA PRO A 177 16.07 0.25 -1.28
C PRO A 177 15.67 1.29 -2.33
N ALA A 178 14.39 1.69 -2.42
CA ALA A 178 13.95 2.70 -3.38
C ALA A 178 14.58 4.07 -3.10
N ARG A 179 14.87 4.36 -1.82
CA ARG A 179 15.52 5.60 -1.39
C ARG A 179 16.89 5.83 -2.04
N ASP A 180 17.63 4.76 -2.31
CA ASP A 180 18.96 4.84 -2.93
C ASP A 180 18.92 5.28 -4.40
N PHE A 181 17.73 5.30 -5.00
CA PHE A 181 17.49 5.73 -6.38
C PHE A 181 16.95 7.17 -6.47
N VAL A 182 16.86 7.88 -5.35
CA VAL A 182 16.50 9.30 -5.35
C VAL A 182 17.71 10.13 -5.80
N THR A 183 17.51 10.98 -6.80
CA THR A 183 18.59 11.80 -7.37
C THR A 183 19.01 12.88 -6.39
N GLU A 184 20.29 12.95 -6.06
CA GLU A 184 20.83 13.98 -5.16
C GLU A 184 20.53 15.40 -5.67
N GLY A 185 20.06 16.26 -4.77
CA GLY A 185 19.69 17.65 -5.08
C GLY A 185 18.32 17.83 -5.73
N SER A 186 17.58 16.74 -5.98
CA SER A 186 16.20 16.80 -6.45
C SER A 186 15.22 17.28 -5.36
N ASP A 187 14.00 17.61 -5.77
CA ASP A 187 12.92 17.95 -4.82
C ASP A 187 12.66 16.83 -3.82
N LEU A 188 12.59 15.58 -4.28
CA LEU A 188 12.39 14.42 -3.42
C LEU A 188 13.56 14.22 -2.44
N ASP A 189 14.81 14.37 -2.88
CA ASP A 189 15.99 14.28 -2.01
C ASP A 189 15.92 15.34 -0.89
N ARG A 190 15.60 16.59 -1.26
CA ARG A 190 15.45 17.68 -0.31
C ARG A 190 14.33 17.41 0.69
N ILE A 191 13.14 17.03 0.22
CA ILE A 191 12.00 16.68 1.09
C ILE A 191 12.38 15.59 2.09
N ILE A 192 13.04 14.52 1.63
CA ILE A 192 13.48 13.42 2.50
C ILE A 192 14.48 13.93 3.55
N LYS A 193 15.51 14.67 3.14
CA LYS A 193 16.54 15.20 4.05
C LYS A 193 15.97 16.14 5.10
N GLU A 194 15.05 17.03 4.71
CA GLU A 194 14.37 17.94 5.62
C GLU A 194 13.39 17.21 6.55
N ALA A 195 12.77 16.12 6.11
CA ALA A 195 11.83 15.33 6.90
C ALA A 195 12.49 14.49 8.00
N ILE A 196 13.72 14.01 7.80
CA ILE A 196 14.44 13.14 8.76
C ILE A 196 14.43 13.71 10.19
N PRO A 197 14.88 14.96 10.46
CA PRO A 197 14.94 15.48 11.83
C PRO A 197 13.57 15.88 12.41
N LEU A 198 12.51 15.93 11.60
CA LEU A 198 11.19 16.39 11.99
C LEU A 198 10.36 15.26 12.61
N ASP A 199 9.50 15.63 13.55
CA ASP A 199 8.43 14.75 14.02
C ASP A 199 7.28 14.67 13.01
N THR A 200 6.30 13.82 13.30
CA THR A 200 5.11 13.59 12.49
C THR A 200 4.42 14.88 12.02
N GLU A 201 4.20 15.83 12.94
CA GLU A 201 3.52 17.08 12.62
C GLU A 201 4.40 18.01 11.78
N GLY A 202 5.70 18.07 12.07
CA GLY A 202 6.69 18.78 11.26
C GLY A 202 6.75 18.26 9.83
N ARG A 203 6.75 16.94 9.64
CA ARG A 203 6.70 16.29 8.32
C ARG A 203 5.44 16.64 7.55
N ALA A 204 4.28 16.60 8.21
CA ALA A 204 3.01 16.99 7.58
C ALA A 204 3.03 18.45 7.11
N ARG A 205 3.50 19.38 7.97
CA ARG A 205 3.65 20.81 7.61
C ARG A 205 4.63 21.04 6.47
N LEU A 206 5.74 20.29 6.43
CA LEU A 206 6.70 20.34 5.33
C LEU A 206 5.98 20.04 3.99
N LEU A 207 5.23 18.94 3.92
CA LEU A 207 4.51 18.55 2.70
C LEU A 207 3.41 19.54 2.32
N GLU A 208 2.68 20.10 3.30
CA GLU A 208 1.64 21.12 3.07
C GLU A 208 2.21 22.41 2.42
N GLN A 209 3.46 22.74 2.70
CA GLN A 209 4.12 23.97 2.24
C GLN A 209 4.96 23.76 0.97
N GLU A 210 5.17 22.52 0.56
CA GLU A 210 6.07 22.18 -0.52
C GLU A 210 5.44 22.43 -1.90
N GLN A 211 5.85 23.52 -2.54
CA GLN A 211 5.25 23.95 -3.81
C GLN A 211 5.63 23.04 -4.97
N SER A 212 6.83 22.47 -5.00
CA SER A 212 7.24 21.57 -6.08
C SER A 212 6.39 20.31 -6.08
N LEU A 213 6.12 19.78 -4.88
CA LEU A 213 5.23 18.64 -4.66
C LEU A 213 3.81 18.94 -5.14
N ALA A 214 3.22 20.08 -4.73
CA ALA A 214 1.87 20.46 -5.12
C ALA A 214 1.72 20.67 -6.64
N ARG A 215 2.75 21.21 -7.30
CA ARG A 215 2.77 21.41 -8.76
C ARG A 215 2.88 20.09 -9.50
N ALA A 216 3.86 19.26 -9.13
CA ALA A 216 4.06 17.95 -9.76
C ALA A 216 2.80 17.08 -9.63
N HIS A 217 2.17 17.07 -8.44
CA HIS A 217 0.92 16.36 -8.21
C HIS A 217 -0.21 16.84 -9.12
N ARG A 218 -0.44 18.15 -9.20
CA ARG A 218 -1.47 18.73 -10.07
C ARG A 218 -1.24 18.37 -11.54
N ASP A 219 -0.02 18.56 -12.02
CA ASP A 219 0.36 18.26 -13.40
C ASP A 219 0.18 16.79 -13.76
N ALA A 220 0.32 15.89 -12.79
CA ALA A 220 0.06 14.47 -12.96
C ALA A 220 -1.45 14.18 -12.96
N ALA A 221 -2.18 14.67 -11.96
CA ALA A 221 -3.62 14.42 -11.79
C ALA A 221 -4.46 14.96 -12.96
N GLU A 222 -4.02 16.02 -13.66
CA GLU A 222 -4.69 16.56 -14.85
C GLU A 222 -4.47 15.73 -16.13
N LYS A 223 -3.55 14.76 -16.12
CA LYS A 223 -3.16 13.93 -17.28
C LYS A 223 -3.71 12.50 -17.23
N GLY A 224 -4.57 12.17 -16.26
CA GLY A 224 -5.19 10.85 -16.16
C GLY A 224 -6.05 10.50 -17.37
N ASP A 225 -6.33 9.21 -17.54
CA ASP A 225 -7.20 8.72 -18.61
C ASP A 225 -8.68 8.99 -18.33
N THR A 226 -9.01 9.31 -17.07
CA THR A 226 -10.36 9.66 -16.63
C THR A 226 -10.52 11.15 -16.31
N VAL A 227 -11.76 11.63 -16.34
CA VAL A 227 -12.05 13.00 -15.89
C VAL A 227 -11.82 13.08 -14.39
N ALA A 228 -10.83 13.87 -13.99
CA ALA A 228 -10.52 14.09 -12.60
C ALA A 228 -11.69 14.73 -11.85
N PRO A 229 -12.07 14.22 -10.65
CA PRO A 229 -13.03 14.89 -9.80
C PRO A 229 -12.46 16.21 -9.26
N GLY A 230 -13.32 17.05 -8.69
CA GLY A 230 -12.90 18.25 -7.99
C GLY A 230 -12.00 17.91 -6.79
N ALA A 231 -11.07 18.81 -6.45
CA ALA A 231 -10.15 18.59 -5.32
C ALA A 231 -10.87 18.42 -3.97
N GLU A 232 -12.10 18.93 -3.84
CA GLU A 232 -12.94 18.85 -2.64
C GLU A 232 -14.04 17.80 -2.73
N ASP A 233 -14.10 17.02 -3.82
CA ASP A 233 -15.08 15.95 -3.96
C ASP A 233 -14.74 14.80 -3.00
N ASP A 234 -15.77 14.17 -2.44
CA ASP A 234 -15.63 12.97 -1.63
C ASP A 234 -15.22 11.79 -2.52
N VAL A 235 -14.11 11.14 -2.19
CA VAL A 235 -13.62 9.93 -2.86
C VAL A 235 -13.55 8.79 -1.87
N ASP A 236 -14.27 7.71 -2.19
CA ASP A 236 -14.33 6.52 -1.33
C ASP A 236 -13.14 5.57 -1.53
N LEU A 237 -12.08 5.98 -2.24
CA LEU A 237 -10.88 5.18 -2.49
C LEU A 237 -9.73 5.65 -1.59
N HIS A 238 -8.94 4.70 -1.11
CA HIS A 238 -7.79 4.98 -0.26
C HIS A 238 -6.57 4.18 -0.67
N TYR A 239 -5.40 4.81 -0.57
CA TYR A 239 -4.11 4.19 -0.85
C TYR A 239 -3.39 3.86 0.46
N VAL A 240 -2.79 2.68 0.49
CA VAL A 240 -1.86 2.24 1.52
C VAL A 240 -0.59 1.73 0.83
N CYS A 241 0.57 2.03 1.40
CA CYS A 241 1.85 1.59 0.85
C CYS A 241 2.51 0.57 1.78
N PHE A 242 3.15 -0.46 1.22
CA PHE A 242 3.98 -1.42 1.95
C PHE A 242 5.43 -1.30 1.49
N VAL A 243 6.34 -1.21 2.45
CA VAL A 243 7.78 -1.03 2.20
C VAL A 243 8.61 -1.92 3.12
N LYS A 244 9.82 -2.28 2.66
CA LYS A 244 10.84 -2.91 3.51
C LYS A 244 11.58 -1.81 4.30
N GLY A 245 11.56 -1.89 5.62
CA GLY A 245 12.29 -1.00 6.51
C GLY A 245 13.79 -1.31 6.53
N MET A 246 14.59 -0.38 7.06
CA MET A 246 16.03 -0.60 7.27
C MET A 246 16.32 -1.70 8.29
N ASP A 247 15.33 -2.05 9.12
CA ASP A 247 15.35 -3.16 10.08
C ASP A 247 14.99 -4.52 9.46
N GLY A 248 14.71 -4.58 8.15
CA GLY A 248 14.23 -5.77 7.46
C GLY A 248 12.73 -6.06 7.69
N GLY A 249 12.01 -5.20 8.41
CA GLY A 249 10.58 -5.35 8.62
C GLY A 249 9.76 -4.99 7.39
N LEU A 250 8.60 -5.63 7.22
CA LEU A 250 7.54 -5.15 6.32
C LEU A 250 6.70 -4.12 7.06
N TRP A 251 6.60 -2.91 6.51
CA TRP A 251 5.87 -1.80 7.13
C TRP A 251 4.70 -1.38 6.26
N GLU A 252 3.50 -1.34 6.85
CA GLU A 252 2.32 -0.68 6.30
C GLU A 252 2.38 0.82 6.60
N MET A 253 2.26 1.61 5.55
CA MET A 253 2.39 3.05 5.53
C MET A 253 1.05 3.63 5.06
N ASP A 254 0.19 3.94 6.03
CA ASP A 254 -1.07 4.66 5.81
C ASP A 254 -1.00 6.00 6.54
N GLY A 255 -1.10 7.10 5.80
CA GLY A 255 -1.03 8.45 6.36
C GLY A 255 -2.24 8.84 7.23
N ARG A 256 -3.36 8.10 7.17
CA ARG A 256 -4.58 8.34 7.98
C ARG A 256 -4.55 7.65 9.34
N ARG A 257 -3.54 6.82 9.60
CA ARG A 257 -3.34 6.13 10.88
C ARG A 257 -2.56 7.00 11.86
N LYS A 258 -2.39 6.48 13.08
CA LYS A 258 -1.54 7.08 14.12
C LYS A 258 -0.03 6.90 13.87
N GLY A 259 0.36 6.07 12.91
CA GLY A 259 1.74 5.72 12.62
C GLY A 259 1.88 4.59 11.61
N PRO A 260 3.12 4.26 11.21
CA PRO A 260 3.39 3.08 10.40
C PRO A 260 3.20 1.80 11.24
N ILE A 261 2.75 0.71 10.62
CA ILE A 261 2.52 -0.58 11.29
C ILE A 261 3.49 -1.63 10.76
N ARG A 262 4.27 -2.25 11.64
CA ARG A 262 5.11 -3.39 11.28
C ARG A 262 4.24 -4.63 11.13
N ARG A 263 4.22 -5.23 9.94
CA ARG A 263 3.40 -6.40 9.58
C ARG A 263 4.14 -7.72 9.65
N GLY A 264 5.46 -7.69 9.80
CA GLY A 264 6.29 -8.88 9.92
C GLY A 264 7.75 -8.59 9.57
N ASP A 265 8.53 -9.65 9.42
CA ASP A 265 9.91 -9.61 8.93
C ASP A 265 9.94 -10.12 7.49
N LEU A 266 10.81 -9.52 6.66
CA LEU A 266 11.15 -10.03 5.34
C LEU A 266 12.54 -10.66 5.40
N GLY A 267 12.68 -11.83 4.77
CA GLY A 267 13.97 -12.46 4.50
C GLY A 267 14.91 -11.54 3.70
N GLY A 268 16.21 -11.85 3.71
CA GLY A 268 17.22 -11.08 2.97
C GLY A 268 16.89 -10.99 1.46
N ASP A 269 16.47 -12.12 0.88
CA ASP A 269 16.13 -12.26 -0.53
C ASP A 269 14.63 -12.03 -0.84
N GLU A 270 13.82 -11.75 0.20
CA GLU A 270 12.41 -11.44 0.04
C GLU A 270 12.22 -9.94 -0.21
N ASP A 271 11.27 -9.64 -1.10
CA ASP A 271 10.81 -8.30 -1.37
C ASP A 271 9.34 -8.14 -0.92
N VAL A 272 8.67 -7.04 -1.27
CA VAL A 272 7.34 -6.72 -0.75
C VAL A 272 6.16 -7.50 -1.37
N LEU A 273 6.39 -8.35 -2.40
CA LEU A 273 5.37 -9.31 -2.87
C LEU A 273 5.84 -10.75 -2.87
#